data_AF-A0A7C6EDD6-F1
#
_entry.id   AF-A0A7C6EDD6-F1
#
_cell.length_a   1.000
_cell.length_b   1.000
_cell.length_c   1.000
_cell.angle_alpha   90.00
_cell.angle_beta   90.00
_cell.angle_gamma   90.00
#
_symmetry.space_group_name_H-M   'P 1'
#
loop_
_entity.id
_entity.type
_entity.pdbx_description
1 polymer ?
#
loop_
_entity_poly.entity_id
_entity_poly.type
_entity_poly.pdbx_seq_one_letter_code
_entity_poly.pdbx_strand_id
1 'polypeptide(L)'
;MWLLTTLFAALVITALHFGAKGLKKYRLDLLALMLWGTFVMVFVDHTIAFLEEGGDFISFTTDGLIESGLLLGIAMLVPLFIIWGIIAFTPVGAKIRTAQL
;
A
#
# COMPACT_ATOMS: atom_id res chain seq x y z
N MET A 1 -11.68 5.36 6.48
CA MET A 1 -11.58 3.88 6.30
C MET A 1 -10.58 3.40 5.25
N TRP A 2 -9.58 4.20 4.86
CA TRP A 2 -8.54 3.76 3.92
C TRP A 2 -7.20 3.44 4.61
N LEU A 3 -6.97 4.04 5.79
CA LEU A 3 -5.87 3.74 6.72
C LEU A 3 -5.82 2.25 7.11
N LEU A 4 -6.96 1.68 7.49
CA LEU A 4 -7.07 0.28 7.90
C LEU A 4 -6.84 -0.67 6.72
N THR A 5 -7.31 -0.31 5.51
CA THR A 5 -7.14 -1.15 4.32
C THR A 5 -5.68 -1.17 3.84
N THR A 6 -4.99 -0.04 3.87
CA THR A 6 -3.56 0.02 3.50
C THR A 6 -2.69 -0.66 4.54
N LEU A 7 -3.02 -0.52 5.83
CA LEU A 7 -2.36 -1.25 6.92
C LEU A 7 -2.54 -2.76 6.76
N PHE A 8 -3.76 -3.22 6.54
CA PHE A 8 -4.05 -4.64 6.35
C PHE A 8 -3.34 -5.20 5.11
N ALA A 9 -3.34 -4.45 4.00
CA ALA A 9 -2.61 -4.83 2.79
C ALA A 9 -1.09 -4.92 3.04
N ALA A 10 -0.50 -3.95 3.76
CA ALA A 10 0.91 -3.97 4.13
C ALA A 10 1.25 -5.19 5.02
N LEU A 11 0.39 -5.51 5.99
CA LEU A 11 0.56 -6.67 6.86
C LEU A 11 0.46 -7.99 6.10
N VAL A 12 -0.53 -8.14 5.21
CA VAL A 12 -0.69 -9.34 4.38
C VAL A 12 0.53 -9.54 3.48
N ILE A 13 1.01 -8.49 2.81
CA ILE A 13 2.19 -8.58 1.94
C ILE A 13 3.46 -8.88 2.75
N THR A 14 3.60 -8.30 3.94
CA THR A 14 4.72 -8.59 4.85
C THR A 14 4.69 -10.03 5.34
N ALA A 15 3.50 -10.54 5.70
CA ALA A 15 3.31 -11.92 6.11
C ALA A 15 3.60 -12.90 4.96
N LEU A 16 3.13 -12.60 3.75
CA LEU A 16 3.43 -13.37 2.53
C LEU A 16 4.93 -13.36 2.21
N HIS A 17 5.61 -12.23 2.38
CA HIS A 17 7.07 -12.14 2.21
C HIS A 17 7.82 -13.04 3.20
N PHE A 18 7.37 -13.12 4.45
CA PHE A 18 8.02 -13.94 5.48
C PHE A 18 7.72 -15.44 5.33
N GLY A 19 6.49 -15.80 4.94
CA GLY A 19 6.06 -17.20 4.79
C GLY A 19 6.49 -17.86 3.48
N ALA A 20 6.59 -17.11 2.38
CA ALA A 20 6.81 -17.68 1.05
C ALA A 20 8.27 -17.53 0.61
N LYS A 21 9.15 -18.44 1.07
CA LYS A 21 10.57 -18.52 0.64
C LYS A 21 10.76 -18.60 -0.89
N GLY A 22 9.76 -19.07 -1.63
CA GLY A 22 9.77 -19.15 -3.10
C GLY A 22 9.43 -17.85 -3.86
N LEU A 23 8.92 -16.82 -3.16
CA LEU A 23 8.48 -15.57 -3.79
C LEU A 23 9.54 -14.46 -3.81
N LYS A 24 10.80 -14.74 -3.40
CA LYS A 24 11.93 -13.81 -3.57
C LYS A 24 12.11 -13.33 -5.02
N LYS A 25 11.63 -14.12 -6.00
CA LYS A 25 11.61 -13.77 -7.42
C LYS A 25 10.73 -12.56 -7.74
N TYR A 26 9.70 -12.29 -6.93
CA TYR A 26 8.67 -11.27 -7.21
C TYR A 26 8.86 -9.96 -6.45
N ARG A 27 10.00 -9.78 -5.76
CA ARG A 27 10.34 -8.55 -5.03
C ARG A 27 9.21 -8.01 -4.15
N LEU A 28 8.70 -8.89 -3.29
CA LEU A 28 7.68 -8.55 -2.30
C LEU A 28 8.20 -7.57 -1.23
N ASP A 29 9.52 -7.49 -1.05
CA ASP A 29 10.22 -6.48 -0.25
C ASP A 29 9.94 -5.06 -0.76
N LEU A 30 10.04 -4.83 -2.08
CA LEU A 30 9.70 -3.53 -2.67
C LEU A 30 8.20 -3.22 -2.52
N LEU A 31 7.34 -4.21 -2.72
CA LEU A 31 5.90 -4.04 -2.55
C LEU A 31 5.53 -3.70 -1.11
N ALA A 32 6.13 -4.40 -0.14
CA ALA A 32 5.96 -4.10 1.28
C ALA A 32 6.41 -2.66 1.58
N LEU A 33 7.56 -2.23 1.05
CA LEU A 33 8.08 -0.88 1.28
C LEU A 33 7.16 0.19 0.67
N MET A 34 6.62 -0.04 -0.54
CA MET A 34 5.64 0.84 -1.17
C MET A 34 4.36 0.92 -0.33
N LEU A 35 3.83 -0.21 0.15
CA LEU A 35 2.61 -0.25 0.96
C LEU A 35 2.79 0.42 2.33
N TRP A 36 3.93 0.20 2.99
CA TRP A 36 4.28 0.88 4.24
C TRP A 36 4.47 2.39 4.04
N GLY A 37 5.12 2.80 2.94
CA GLY A 37 5.26 4.21 2.58
C GLY A 37 3.91 4.89 2.33
N THR A 38 3.03 4.24 1.55
CA THR A 38 1.66 4.72 1.35
C THR A 38 0.91 4.79 2.66
N PHE A 39 0.97 3.77 3.53
CA PHE A 39 0.34 3.81 4.85
C PHE A 39 0.78 5.02 5.68
N VAL A 40 2.08 5.34 5.71
CA VAL A 40 2.59 6.49 6.46
C VAL A 40 2.13 7.82 5.87
N MET A 41 2.20 8.01 4.54
CA MET A 41 1.72 9.25 3.89
C MET A 41 0.25 9.51 4.22
N VAL A 42 -0.54 8.46 4.13
CA VAL A 42 -1.96 8.44 4.44
C VAL A 42 -2.24 8.72 5.91
N PHE A 43 -1.44 8.14 6.80
CA PHE A 43 -1.56 8.35 8.24
C PHE A 43 -1.29 9.81 8.60
N VAL A 44 -0.26 10.39 8.03
CA VAL A 44 0.10 11.81 8.26
C VAL A 44 -0.99 12.73 7.70
N ASP A 45 -1.44 12.49 6.46
CA ASP A 45 -2.50 13.27 5.82
C ASP A 45 -3.78 13.29 6.67
N HIS A 46 -4.22 12.11 7.12
CA HIS A 46 -5.41 12.01 7.97
C HIS A 46 -5.21 12.61 9.37
N THR A 47 -3.99 12.53 9.92
CA THR A 47 -3.67 13.15 11.21
C THR A 47 -3.75 14.67 11.12
N ILE A 48 -3.23 15.27 10.04
CA ILE A 48 -3.32 16.72 9.83
C ILE A 48 -4.77 17.14 9.61
N ALA A 49 -5.51 16.43 8.76
CA ALA A 49 -6.93 16.71 8.51
C ALA A 49 -7.77 16.63 9.80
N PHE A 50 -7.52 15.63 10.65
CA PHE A 50 -8.17 15.54 11.97
C PHE A 50 -7.85 16.73 12.88
N LEU A 51 -6.60 17.20 12.88
CA LEU A 51 -6.17 18.32 13.71
C LEU A 51 -6.71 19.67 13.22
N GLU A 52 -6.92 19.84 11.92
CA GLU A 52 -7.43 21.08 11.32
C GLU A 52 -8.96 21.16 11.31
N GLU A 53 -9.66 20.10 10.90
CA GLU A 53 -11.12 20.11 10.73
C GLU A 53 -11.88 19.66 11.99
N GLY A 54 -11.21 18.96 12.92
CA GLY A 54 -11.82 18.52 14.18
C GLY A 54 -13.05 17.62 13.95
N GLY A 55 -12.82 16.42 13.41
CA GLY A 55 -13.84 15.41 13.14
C GLY A 55 -13.51 14.04 13.74
N ASP A 56 -14.23 12.97 13.37
CA ASP A 56 -13.89 11.61 13.82
C ASP A 56 -12.65 11.07 13.11
N PHE A 57 -11.62 10.69 13.89
CA PHE A 57 -10.35 10.10 13.38
C PHE A 57 -10.59 8.79 12.60
N ILE A 58 -11.69 8.10 12.91
CA ILE A 58 -12.08 6.82 12.34
C ILE A 58 -13.59 6.89 12.05
N SER A 59 -13.98 7.61 11.00
CA SER A 59 -15.36 7.56 10.50
C SER A 59 -15.55 6.40 9.52
N PHE A 60 -16.54 5.54 9.77
CA PHE A 60 -16.94 4.42 8.88
C PHE A 60 -17.84 4.87 7.72
N THR A 61 -18.36 6.10 7.80
CA THR A 61 -19.21 6.76 6.81
C THR A 61 -18.47 7.96 6.23
N THR A 62 -18.34 8.03 4.91
CA THR A 62 -17.70 9.13 4.20
C THR A 62 -18.78 9.88 3.42
N ASP A 63 -18.99 11.17 3.70
CA ASP A 63 -19.91 12.06 2.96
C ASP A 63 -19.29 12.53 1.61
N GLY A 64 -18.65 11.64 0.86
CA GLY A 64 -17.95 11.94 -0.40
C GLY A 64 -18.49 11.17 -1.60
N LEU A 65 -17.92 11.41 -2.80
CA LEU A 65 -18.30 10.78 -4.08
C LEU A 65 -18.30 9.23 -4.07
N ILE A 66 -17.63 8.63 -3.09
CA ILE A 66 -17.63 7.22 -2.77
C ILE A 66 -18.01 7.09 -1.30
N GLU A 67 -19.27 6.74 -1.03
CA GLU A 67 -19.82 6.67 0.33
C GLU A 67 -19.06 5.64 1.21
N SER A 68 -18.46 4.62 0.57
CA SER A 68 -17.66 3.60 1.21
C SER A 68 -16.16 3.92 1.22
N GLY A 69 -15.61 4.37 2.35
CA GLY A 69 -14.17 4.63 2.49
C GLY A 69 -13.28 3.39 2.28
N LEU A 70 -13.86 2.19 2.31
CA LEU A 70 -13.23 0.91 1.94
C LEU A 70 -12.89 0.84 0.44
N LEU A 71 -13.81 1.28 -0.40
CA LEU A 71 -13.66 1.23 -1.86
C LEU A 71 -12.60 2.22 -2.34
N LEU A 72 -12.52 3.39 -1.68
CA LEU A 72 -11.49 4.39 -1.92
C LEU A 72 -10.09 3.87 -1.52
N GLY A 73 -10.00 3.14 -0.41
CA GLY A 73 -8.77 2.44 -0.02
C GLY A 73 -8.32 1.36 -1.01
N ILE A 74 -9.26 0.56 -1.53
CA ILE A 74 -8.96 -0.43 -2.58
C ILE A 74 -8.51 0.27 -3.88
N ALA A 75 -9.19 1.35 -4.27
CA ALA A 75 -8.83 2.11 -5.48
C ALA A 75 -7.39 2.64 -5.43
N MET A 76 -6.92 3.07 -4.26
CA MET A 76 -5.53 3.53 -4.03
C MET A 76 -4.50 2.41 -4.14
N LEU A 77 -4.88 1.15 -3.89
CA LEU A 77 -3.98 0.00 -3.99
C LEU A 77 -3.76 -0.47 -5.45
N VAL A 78 -4.75 -0.28 -6.32
CA VAL A 78 -4.69 -0.66 -7.74
C VAL A 78 -3.42 -0.16 -8.45
N PRO A 79 -3.07 1.14 -8.42
CA PRO A 79 -1.86 1.63 -9.07
C PRO A 79 -0.57 1.06 -8.47
N LEU A 80 -0.53 0.81 -7.15
CA LEU A 80 0.61 0.16 -6.49
C LEU A 80 0.84 -1.26 -7.02
N PHE A 81 -0.22 -2.04 -7.15
CA PHE A 81 -0.14 -3.40 -7.72
C PHE A 81 0.23 -3.39 -9.20
N ILE A 82 -0.21 -2.39 -9.97
CA ILE A 82 0.19 -2.22 -11.38
C ILE A 82 1.70 -1.95 -11.48
N ILE A 83 2.22 -0.98 -10.71
CA ILE A 83 3.66 -0.64 -10.71
C ILE A 83 4.49 -1.85 -10.28
N TRP A 84 4.08 -2.54 -9.22
CA TRP A 84 4.74 -3.75 -8.77
C TRP A 84 4.71 -4.86 -9.82
N GLY A 85 3.56 -5.09 -10.47
CA GLY A 85 3.43 -6.07 -11.55
C GLY A 85 4.40 -5.78 -12.68
N ILE A 86 4.54 -4.52 -13.09
CA ILE A 86 5.52 -4.12 -14.11
C ILE A 86 6.94 -4.45 -13.63
N ILE A 87 7.32 -4.10 -12.40
CA ILE A 87 8.67 -4.35 -11.88
C ILE A 87 8.96 -5.86 -11.73
N ALA A 88 7.96 -6.65 -11.33
CA ALA A 88 8.11 -8.07 -11.08
C ALA A 88 8.16 -8.90 -12.39
N PHE A 89 7.46 -8.47 -13.44
CA PHE A 89 7.34 -9.22 -14.70
C PHE A 89 8.19 -8.67 -15.86
N THR A 90 8.74 -7.46 -15.78
CA THR A 90 9.61 -6.88 -16.85
C THR A 90 11.11 -7.02 -16.55
N PRO A 91 11.98 -7.08 -17.60
CA PRO A 91 13.43 -7.17 -17.45
C PRO A 91 14.09 -5.93 -16.79
N VAL A 92 13.35 -4.83 -16.59
CA VAL A 92 13.77 -3.72 -15.72
C VAL A 92 14.06 -4.22 -14.30
N GLY A 93 13.28 -5.22 -13.83
CA GLY A 93 13.54 -5.89 -12.57
C GLY A 93 14.82 -6.72 -12.56
N ALA A 94 15.16 -7.33 -13.69
CA ALA A 94 16.37 -8.15 -13.84
C ALA A 94 17.66 -7.31 -13.86
N LYS A 95 17.64 -6.10 -14.44
CA LYS A 95 18.82 -5.20 -14.50
C LYS A 95 19.26 -4.68 -13.13
N ILE A 96 18.32 -4.46 -12.21
CA ILE A 96 18.63 -4.05 -10.82
C ILE A 96 19.31 -5.18 -10.04
N ARG A 97 19.03 -6.45 -10.39
CA ARG A 97 19.61 -7.64 -9.75
C ARG A 97 21.10 -7.81 -10.06
N THR A 98 21.54 -7.42 -11.25
CA THR A 98 22.95 -7.48 -11.69
C THR A 98 23.79 -6.29 -11.21
N ALA A 99 23.18 -5.21 -10.71
CA ALA A 99 23.91 -4.06 -10.18
C ALA A 99 24.26 -4.20 -8.68
N GLN A 100 23.83 -5.28 -8.03
CA GLN A 100 24.02 -5.56 -6.60
C GLN A 100 24.86 -6.83 -6.35
N LEU A 101 25.42 -7.43 -7.41
CA LEU A 101 26.36 -8.56 -7.41
C LEU A 101 27.67 -8.09 -8.04
#